data_AF-A0AAV5MRH6-F1
#
_entry.id   AF-A0AAV5MRH6-F1
#
_cell.length_a   1.000
_cell.length_b   1.000
_cell.length_c   1.000
_cell.angle_alpha   90.00
_cell.angle_beta   90.00
_cell.angle_gamma   90.00
#
_symmetry.space_group_name_H-M   'P 1'
#
loop_
_entity.id
_entity.type
_entity.pdbx_description
1 polymer ?
#
loop_
_entity_poly.entity_id
_entity_poly.type
_entity_poly.pdbx_seq_one_letter_code
_entity_poly.pdbx_strand_id
1 'polypeptide(L)'
;MMLPNKGSTVRTTAWALSNLIKGPDPKAATELIRVEGALDSILQHLRKLDEELATEVAWVVVYLSALTNFASSMLMKSGVLPVLVERLATSNSLQLLIPVKCK
;
A
#
# COMPACT_ATOMS: atom_id res chain seq x y z
N MET A 1 -27.84 10.56 6.30
CA MET A 1 -27.33 9.78 5.15
C MET A 1 -26.05 10.47 4.70
N MET A 2 -24.89 10.00 5.15
CA MET A 2 -23.59 10.65 4.89
C MET A 2 -23.04 10.14 3.56
N LEU A 3 -22.91 11.03 2.58
CA LEU A 3 -22.24 10.76 1.32
C LEU A 3 -20.75 10.50 1.59
N PRO A 4 -20.16 9.39 1.15
CA PRO A 4 -18.74 9.15 1.33
C PRO A 4 -17.97 10.12 0.44
N ASN A 5 -17.18 10.99 1.06
CA ASN A 5 -16.17 11.76 0.36
C ASN A 5 -15.19 10.76 -0.28
N LYS A 6 -15.00 10.79 -1.61
CA LYS A 6 -14.28 9.73 -2.35
C LYS A 6 -12.86 9.48 -1.82
N GLY A 7 -12.20 10.49 -1.23
CA GLY A 7 -10.92 10.33 -0.54
C GLY A 7 -11.00 9.59 0.81
N SER A 8 -12.12 9.75 1.53
CA SER A 8 -12.37 9.08 2.82
C SER A 8 -12.63 7.58 2.65
N THR A 9 -13.37 7.15 1.64
CA THR A 9 -13.66 5.71 1.44
C THR A 9 -12.40 4.92 1.13
N VAL A 10 -11.58 5.40 0.19
CA VAL A 10 -10.33 4.69 -0.18
C VAL A 10 -9.36 4.66 1.00
N ARG A 11 -9.30 5.73 1.80
CA ARG A 11 -8.51 5.78 3.02
C ARG A 11 -8.97 4.76 4.06
N THR A 12 -10.28 4.72 4.35
CA THR A 12 -10.85 3.72 5.27
C THR A 12 -10.65 2.30 4.75
N THR A 13 -10.76 2.07 3.44
CA THR A 13 -10.49 0.77 2.83
C THR A 13 -9.01 0.39 2.94
N ALA A 14 -8.08 1.30 2.67
CA ALA A 14 -6.64 1.06 2.81
C ALA A 14 -6.27 0.76 4.28
N TRP A 15 -6.85 1.51 5.23
CA TRP A 15 -6.68 1.27 6.66
C TRP A 15 -7.27 -0.07 7.12
N ALA A 16 -8.43 -0.47 6.60
CA ALA A 16 -9.01 -1.78 6.88
C ALA A 16 -8.15 -2.91 6.29
N LEU A 17 -7.61 -2.71 5.08
CA LEU A 17 -6.71 -3.64 4.40
C LEU A 17 -5.42 -3.83 5.19
N SER A 18 -4.79 -2.73 5.63
CA SER A 18 -3.54 -2.77 6.38
C SER A 18 -3.73 -3.49 7.72
N ASN A 19 -4.86 -3.29 8.41
CA ASN A 19 -5.21 -4.05 9.61
C ASN A 19 -5.53 -5.52 9.31
N LEU A 20 -6.16 -5.84 8.19
CA LEU A 20 -6.47 -7.21 7.78
C LEU A 20 -5.19 -8.02 7.52
N ILE A 21 -4.20 -7.42 6.87
CA ILE A 21 -2.92 -8.09 6.57
C ILE A 21 -1.93 -8.04 7.73
N LYS A 22 -2.10 -7.15 8.72
CA LYS A 22 -1.20 -7.05 9.90
C LYS A 22 -1.21 -8.30 10.80
N GLY A 23 -2.15 -9.23 10.62
CA GLY A 23 -2.19 -10.49 11.36
C GLY A 23 -0.98 -11.40 11.09
N PRO A 24 -0.71 -12.37 11.98
CA PRO A 24 0.40 -13.32 11.82
C PRO A 24 0.19 -14.31 10.65
N ASP A 25 -0.98 -14.31 10.02
CA ASP A 25 -1.31 -15.24 8.95
C ASP A 25 -1.00 -14.64 7.57
N PRO A 26 -0.03 -15.19 6.82
CA PRO A 26 0.37 -14.69 5.51
C PRO A 26 -0.64 -15.01 4.40
N LYS A 27 -1.71 -15.80 4.65
CA LYS A 27 -2.70 -16.10 3.61
C LYS A 27 -3.48 -14.86 3.23
N ALA A 28 -3.80 -13.97 4.18
CA ALA A 28 -4.52 -12.74 3.88
C ALA A 28 -3.73 -11.85 2.91
N ALA A 29 -2.42 -11.71 3.12
CA ALA A 29 -1.52 -10.98 2.21
C ALA A 29 -1.41 -11.65 0.83
N THR A 30 -1.33 -12.99 0.82
CA THR A 30 -1.21 -13.77 -0.42
C THR A 30 -2.50 -13.72 -1.25
N GLU A 31 -3.66 -13.83 -0.62
CA GLU A 31 -4.95 -13.72 -1.31
C GLU A 31 -5.16 -12.29 -1.83
N LEU A 32 -4.77 -11.27 -1.07
CA LEU A 32 -4.86 -9.88 -1.51
C LEU A 32 -4.07 -9.62 -2.80
N ILE A 33 -2.84 -10.15 -2.89
CA ILE A 33 -2.00 -9.96 -4.08
C ILE A 33 -2.41 -10.86 -5.26
N ARG A 34 -3.19 -11.92 -4.99
CA ARG A 34 -3.81 -12.77 -6.03
C ARG A 34 -5.07 -12.15 -6.62
N VAL A 35 -5.68 -11.17 -5.96
CA VAL A 35 -6.81 -10.43 -6.54
C VAL A 35 -6.31 -9.67 -7.77
N GLU A 36 -6.88 -9.97 -8.94
CA GLU A 36 -6.57 -9.24 -10.16
C GLU A 36 -6.89 -7.75 -10.02
N GLY A 37 -5.93 -6.90 -10.41
CA GLY A 37 -6.07 -5.44 -10.31
C GLY A 37 -5.83 -4.84 -8.92
N ALA A 38 -5.54 -5.64 -7.89
CA ALA A 38 -5.20 -5.10 -6.56
C ALA A 38 -3.87 -4.32 -6.59
N LEU A 39 -2.84 -4.88 -7.25
CA LEU A 39 -1.55 -4.22 -7.45
C LEU A 39 -1.67 -2.96 -8.30
N ASP A 40 -2.46 -3.02 -9.37
CA ASP A 40 -2.69 -1.87 -10.25
C ASP A 40 -3.41 -0.73 -9.52
N SER A 41 -4.40 -1.09 -8.68
CA SER A 41 -5.06 -0.15 -7.78
C SER A 41 -4.07 0.46 -6.79
N ILE A 42 -3.20 -0.32 -6.17
CA ILE A 42 -2.17 0.18 -5.24
C ILE A 42 -1.27 1.20 -5.96
N LEU A 43 -0.79 0.88 -7.17
CA LEU A 43 0.02 1.77 -7.99
C LEU A 43 -0.71 3.07 -8.36
N GLN A 44 -1.96 2.96 -8.79
CA GLN A 44 -2.76 4.12 -9.17
C GLN A 44 -2.98 5.07 -7.99
N HIS A 45 -3.21 4.52 -6.79
CA HIS A 45 -3.37 5.33 -5.58
C HIS A 45 -2.03 5.90 -5.09
N LEU A 46 -0.92 5.16 -5.24
CA LEU A 46 0.44 5.67 -5.02
C LEU A 46 0.87 6.73 -6.03
N ARG A 47 0.17 6.93 -7.15
CA ARG A 47 0.44 8.04 -8.09
C ARG A 47 -0.45 9.27 -7.86
N LYS A 48 -1.53 9.16 -7.10
CA LYS A 48 -2.42 10.30 -6.80
C LYS A 48 -1.75 11.31 -5.87
N LEU A 49 -1.97 12.61 -6.10
CA LEU A 49 -1.36 13.72 -5.34
C LEU A 49 -1.73 13.77 -3.83
N ASP A 50 -2.63 12.92 -3.36
CA ASP A 50 -3.05 12.88 -1.95
C ASP A 50 -1.98 12.17 -1.10
N GLU A 51 -1.22 12.93 -0.32
CA GLU A 51 -0.12 12.40 0.51
C GLU A 51 -0.62 11.51 1.66
N GLU A 52 -1.75 11.86 2.28
CA GLU A 52 -2.34 11.03 3.35
C GLU A 52 -2.74 9.65 2.80
N LEU A 53 -3.39 9.62 1.64
CA LEU A 53 -3.79 8.39 0.98
C LEU A 53 -2.58 7.57 0.52
N ALA A 54 -1.56 8.22 -0.05
CA ALA A 54 -0.33 7.55 -0.45
C ALA A 54 0.38 6.91 0.74
N THR A 55 0.34 7.55 1.91
CA THR A 55 0.92 7.01 3.16
C THR A 55 0.18 5.75 3.61
N GLU A 56 -1.15 5.77 3.65
CA GLU A 56 -1.95 4.58 4.01
C GLU A 56 -1.74 3.41 3.04
N VAL A 57 -1.62 3.69 1.74
CA VAL A 57 -1.35 2.67 0.72
C VAL A 57 0.08 2.16 0.82
N ALA A 58 1.05 3.01 1.16
CA ALA A 58 2.44 2.60 1.40
C ALA A 58 2.53 1.61 2.59
N TRP A 59 1.75 1.82 3.65
CA TRP A 59 1.65 0.86 4.76
C TRP A 59 1.19 -0.53 4.30
N VAL A 60 0.23 -0.60 3.37
CA VAL A 60 -0.22 -1.88 2.79
C VAL A 60 0.93 -2.58 2.07
N VAL A 61 1.73 -1.84 1.30
CA VAL A 61 2.90 -2.38 0.59
C VAL A 61 3.98 -2.88 1.55
N VAL A 62 4.21 -2.15 2.65
CA VAL A 62 5.15 -2.57 3.71
C VAL A 62 4.75 -3.92 4.29
N TYR A 63 3.48 -4.08 4.69
CA TYR A 63 3.02 -5.34 5.27
C TYR A 63 3.03 -6.47 4.25
N LEU A 64 2.60 -6.22 3.00
CA LEU A 64 2.66 -7.21 1.93
C LEU A 64 4.08 -7.74 1.71
N SER A 65 5.08 -6.84 1.69
CA SER A 65 6.48 -7.24 1.50
C SER A 65 7.10 -7.91 2.73
N ALA A 66 6.63 -7.59 3.94
CA ALA A 66 7.13 -8.20 5.18
C ALA A 66 6.55 -9.60 5.45
N LEU A 67 5.33 -9.89 5.00
CA LEU A 67 4.62 -11.13 5.36
C LEU A 67 4.94 -12.32 4.46
N THR A 68 5.25 -12.08 3.18
CA THR A 68 5.39 -13.18 2.22
C THR A 68 6.37 -12.88 1.08
N ASN A 69 7.31 -13.79 0.85
CA ASN A 69 8.24 -13.71 -0.28
C ASN A 69 7.53 -13.71 -1.65
N PHE A 70 6.38 -14.38 -1.75
CA PHE A 70 5.55 -14.37 -2.96
C PHE A 70 5.02 -12.95 -3.27
N ALA A 71 4.53 -12.27 -2.24
CA ALA A 71 4.02 -10.90 -2.38
C ALA A 71 5.15 -9.93 -2.74
N SER A 72 6.32 -10.07 -2.12
CA SER A 72 7.52 -9.29 -2.47
C SER A 72 7.93 -9.48 -3.94
N SER A 73 7.94 -10.72 -4.44
CA SER A 73 8.28 -11.00 -5.84
C SER A 73 7.27 -10.39 -6.81
N MET A 74 5.98 -10.44 -6.47
CA MET A 74 4.93 -9.79 -7.27
C MET A 74 5.02 -8.27 -7.26
N LEU A 75 5.32 -7.66 -6.10
CA LEU A 75 5.54 -6.22 -5.99
C LEU A 75 6.75 -5.75 -6.83
N MET A 76 7.82 -6.54 -6.85
CA MET A 76 8.98 -6.27 -7.73
C MET A 76 8.59 -6.32 -9.21
N LYS A 77 7.81 -7.32 -9.62
CA LYS A 77 7.34 -7.44 -11.01
C LYS A 77 6.34 -6.36 -11.41
N SER A 78 5.56 -5.87 -10.46
CA SER A 78 4.54 -4.84 -10.68
C SER A 78 5.12 -3.44 -10.93
N GLY A 79 6.41 -3.20 -10.65
CA GLY A 79 7.00 -1.88 -10.80
C GLY A 79 6.58 -0.88 -9.71
N VAL A 80 6.27 -1.38 -8.50
CA VAL A 80 5.95 -0.51 -7.35
C VAL A 80 7.16 0.33 -6.89
N LEU A 81 8.36 -0.20 -7.07
CA LEU A 81 9.63 0.42 -6.67
C LEU A 81 9.87 1.78 -7.33
N PRO A 82 9.84 1.93 -8.68
CA PRO A 82 10.05 3.24 -9.31
C PRO A 82 8.99 4.26 -8.89
N VAL A 83 7.74 3.84 -8.69
CA VAL A 83 6.67 4.74 -8.21
C VAL A 83 6.97 5.23 -6.79
N LEU A 84 7.41 4.35 -5.89
CA LEU A 84 7.80 4.75 -4.53
C LEU A 84 9.00 5.71 -4.54
N VAL A 85 10.01 5.45 -5.37
CA VAL A 85 11.19 6.31 -5.50
C VAL A 85 10.81 7.69 -6.04
N GLU A 86 9.97 7.74 -7.08
CA GLU A 86 9.45 9.00 -7.62
C GLU A 86 8.65 9.77 -6.56
N ARG A 87 7.81 9.07 -5.79
CA ARG A 87 7.06 9.70 -4.69
C ARG A 87 7.95 10.22 -3.58
N LEU A 88 9.00 9.50 -3.21
CA LEU A 88 9.99 9.97 -2.24
C LEU A 88 10.79 11.17 -2.76
N ALA A 89 11.09 11.23 -4.05
CA ALA A 89 11.79 12.36 -4.65
C ALA A 89 10.91 13.61 -4.80
N THR A 90 9.59 13.44 -4.94
CA THR A 90 8.65 14.54 -5.21
C THR A 90 7.93 15.03 -3.94
N SER A 91 7.85 14.20 -2.89
CA SER A 91 7.13 14.54 -1.67
C SER A 91 8.03 15.26 -0.68
N ASN A 92 7.56 16.42 -0.21
CA ASN A 92 8.20 17.20 0.87
C ASN A 92 7.80 16.71 2.27
N SER A 93 7.01 15.65 2.36
CA SER A 93 6.38 15.19 3.59
C SER A 93 7.10 13.98 4.18
N LEU A 94 7.64 14.16 5.39
CA LEU A 94 8.36 13.14 6.16
C LEU A 94 7.51 11.90 6.49
N GLN A 95 6.19 11.95 6.30
CA GLN A 95 5.28 10.85 6.59
C GLN A 95 5.41 9.67 5.62
N LEU A 96 5.97 9.88 4.41
CA LEU A 96 6.32 8.79 3.48
C LEU A 96 7.67 8.13 3.81
N LEU A 97 8.49 8.78 4.65
CA LEU A 97 9.76 8.27 5.17
C LEU A 97 9.50 7.51 6.47
N ILE A 98 8.76 6.41 6.40
CA ILE A 98 8.60 5.53 7.56
C ILE A 98 9.67 4.43 7.49
N PRO A 99 10.76 4.51 8.29
CA PRO A 99 11.75 3.45 8.32
C PRO A 99 11.13 2.21 8.95
N VAL A 100 10.88 1.21 8.12
CA VAL A 100 10.46 -0.11 8.59
C VAL A 100 11.72 -0.84 9.05
N LYS A 101 11.84 -1.10 10.36
CA LYS A 101 12.84 -2.06 10.85
C LYS A 101 12.48 -3.44 10.32
N CYS A 102 13.16 -3.89 9.25
CA CYS A 102 13.23 -5.32 8.95
C CYS A 102 13.85 -6.01 10.18
N LYS A 103 13.11 -6.97 10.73
CA LYS A 103 13.57 -7.79 11.85
C LYS A 103 14.34 -8.98 11.33
#